data_AF-A0A5C6AIB6-F1
#
_entry.id   AF-A0A5C6AIB6-F1
#
_cell.length_a   1.000
_cell.length_b   1.000
_cell.length_c   1.000
_cell.angle_alpha   90.00
_cell.angle_beta   90.00
_cell.angle_gamma   90.00
#
_symmetry.space_group_name_H-M   'P 1'
#
loop_
_entity.id
_entity.type
_entity.pdbx_description
1 polymer ?
#
loop_
_entity_poly.entity_id
_entity_poly.type
_entity_poly.pdbx_seq_one_letter_code
_entity_poly.pdbx_strand_id
1 'polypeptide(L)'
;MQLCVKLLKSEIERLVEEIPGLPDDYLRHLSEIGWGEQLNGRIVYGRPTCPTEIFGVRVNNSPNWLLGDDGMGYCLGYDTTRQVYGEYSESGGWEPWPSSEGFEAFLK
;
A
#
# COMPACT_ATOMS: atom_id res chain seq x y z
N MET A 1 -5.49 -22.16 -5.12
CA MET A 1 -6.20 -21.47 -4.03
C MET A 1 -5.21 -20.49 -3.46
N GLN A 2 -5.32 -19.21 -3.81
CA GLN A 2 -4.46 -18.16 -3.27
C GLN A 2 -4.81 -18.01 -1.77
N LEU A 3 -3.82 -18.00 -0.90
CA LEU A 3 -4.01 -17.83 0.54
C LEU A 3 -3.46 -16.48 0.95
N CYS A 4 -4.33 -15.48 1.07
CA CYS A 4 -3.97 -14.25 1.76
C CYS A 4 -3.61 -14.57 3.21
N VAL A 5 -2.58 -13.93 3.74
CA VAL A 5 -2.10 -14.14 5.11
C VAL A 5 -2.53 -12.96 5.97
N LYS A 6 -3.31 -13.23 7.02
CA LYS A 6 -3.74 -12.18 7.96
C LYS A 6 -2.63 -11.86 8.94
N LEU A 7 -2.51 -10.58 9.28
CA LEU A 7 -1.65 -10.14 10.36
C LEU A 7 -2.39 -10.23 11.69
N LEU A 8 -1.69 -10.69 12.72
CA LEU A 8 -2.14 -10.68 14.10
C LEU A 8 -2.15 -9.25 14.65
N LYS A 9 -2.92 -9.04 15.71
CA LYS A 9 -3.01 -7.73 16.38
C LYS A 9 -1.64 -7.17 16.77
N SER A 10 -0.75 -8.00 17.31
CA SER A 10 0.60 -7.57 17.68
C SER A 10 1.47 -7.19 16.49
N GLU A 11 1.23 -7.78 15.32
CA GLU A 11 1.95 -7.44 14.09
C GLU A 11 1.44 -6.10 13.54
N ILE A 12 0.13 -5.85 13.62
CA ILE A 12 -0.48 -4.55 13.30
C ILE A 12 0.03 -3.46 14.24
N GLU A 13 0.02 -3.69 15.55
CA GLU A 13 0.52 -2.74 16.56
C GLU A 13 1.98 -2.37 16.29
N ARG A 14 2.82 -3.38 16.03
CA ARG A 14 4.23 -3.15 15.66
C ARG A 14 4.37 -2.37 14.36
N LEU A 15 3.53 -2.63 13.36
CA LEU A 15 3.57 -1.92 12.08
C LEU A 15 3.25 -0.43 12.24
N VAL A 16 2.27 -0.11 13.09
CA VAL A 16 1.89 1.28 13.42
C VAL A 16 2.99 2.00 14.19
N GLU A 17 3.70 1.31 15.09
CA GLU A 17 4.85 1.87 15.80
C GLU A 17 6.03 2.15 14.86
N GLU A 18 6.30 1.24 13.92
CA GLU A 18 7.40 1.37 12.96
C GLU A 18 7.11 2.43 11.89
N ILE A 19 5.84 2.57 11.48
CA ILE A 19 5.41 3.51 10.44
C ILE A 19 4.18 4.28 10.91
N PRO A 20 4.38 5.38 11.68
CA PRO A 20 3.28 6.22 12.14
C PRO A 20 2.52 6.85 10.96
N GLY A 21 1.20 6.88 11.08
CA GLY A 21 0.32 7.53 10.09
C GLY A 21 -0.13 6.65 8.93
N LEU A 22 0.08 5.32 9.00
CA LEU A 22 -0.55 4.40 8.06
C LEU A 22 -2.09 4.48 8.13
N PRO A 23 -2.79 4.24 7.01
CA PRO A 23 -4.22 4.42 6.96
C PRO A 23 -4.97 3.22 7.59
N ASP A 24 -6.02 3.53 8.35
CA ASP A 24 -6.77 2.54 9.16
C ASP A 24 -7.46 1.45 8.32
N ASP A 25 -7.94 1.77 7.12
CA ASP A 25 -8.59 0.84 6.21
C ASP A 25 -7.61 -0.18 5.62
N TYR A 26 -6.37 0.21 5.31
CA TYR A 26 -5.29 -0.73 4.97
C TYR A 26 -4.96 -1.65 6.14
N LEU A 27 -4.78 -1.11 7.35
CA LEU A 27 -4.48 -1.92 8.55
C LEU A 27 -5.60 -2.90 8.87
N ARG A 28 -6.85 -2.45 8.75
CA ARG A 28 -8.03 -3.30 8.87
C ARG A 28 -8.00 -4.42 7.83
N HIS A 29 -7.72 -4.10 6.56
CA HIS A 29 -7.60 -5.10 5.50
C HIS A 29 -6.56 -6.18 5.85
N LEU A 30 -5.38 -5.78 6.32
CA LEU A 30 -4.33 -6.72 6.74
C LEU A 30 -4.77 -7.66 7.87
N SER A 31 -5.59 -7.17 8.80
CA SER A 31 -6.07 -7.96 9.93
C SER A 31 -7.28 -8.85 9.60
N GLU A 32 -8.17 -8.40 8.71
CA GLU A 32 -9.45 -9.04 8.43
C GLU A 32 -9.41 -9.93 7.19
N ILE A 33 -8.66 -9.54 6.17
CA ILE A 33 -8.58 -10.21 4.86
C ILE A 33 -7.19 -10.81 4.65
N GLY A 34 -6.15 -9.99 4.88
CA GLY A 34 -4.75 -10.37 4.78
C GLY A 34 -4.05 -9.82 3.54
N TRP A 35 -2.74 -10.06 3.49
CA TRP A 35 -1.86 -9.62 2.40
C TRP A 35 -1.54 -10.75 1.43
N GLY A 36 -1.00 -10.37 0.27
CA GLY A 36 -0.74 -11.23 -0.88
C GLY A 36 -1.63 -10.88 -2.07
N GLU A 37 -1.59 -11.72 -3.10
CA GLU A 37 -2.46 -11.60 -4.27
C GLU A 37 -3.93 -11.82 -3.89
N GLN A 38 -4.78 -10.91 -4.34
CA GLN A 38 -6.22 -10.87 -4.13
C GLN A 38 -6.94 -11.55 -5.30
N LEU A 39 -8.25 -11.81 -5.17
CA LEU A 39 -9.03 -12.49 -6.22
C LEU A 39 -9.08 -11.73 -7.55
N ASN A 40 -8.89 -10.42 -7.54
CA ASN A 40 -8.85 -9.56 -8.73
C ASN A 40 -7.44 -9.43 -9.33
N GLY A 41 -6.45 -10.16 -8.82
CA GLY A 41 -5.06 -10.12 -9.29
C GLY A 41 -4.21 -8.99 -8.69
N ARG A 42 -4.80 -8.07 -7.91
CA ARG A 42 -4.04 -7.05 -7.18
C ARG A 42 -3.22 -7.71 -6.08
N ILE A 43 -2.05 -7.19 -5.80
CA ILE A 43 -1.16 -7.66 -4.74
C ILE A 43 -1.19 -6.64 -3.61
N VAL A 44 -1.56 -7.07 -2.40
CA VAL A 44 -1.46 -6.25 -1.19
C VAL A 44 -0.20 -6.62 -0.44
N TYR A 45 0.59 -5.64 -0.02
CA TYR A 45 1.81 -5.89 0.73
C TYR A 45 1.50 -6.13 2.21
N GLY A 46 2.20 -7.08 2.83
CA GLY A 46 2.07 -7.31 4.29
C GLY A 46 2.77 -6.25 5.11
N ARG A 47 3.68 -5.50 4.50
CA ARG A 47 4.39 -4.36 5.08
C ARG A 47 4.55 -3.31 3.99
N PRO A 48 4.37 -2.02 4.31
CA PRO A 48 4.63 -0.97 3.35
C PRO A 48 6.09 -0.97 2.91
N THR A 49 6.31 -0.71 1.63
CA THR A 49 7.64 -0.71 0.99
C THR A 49 8.02 0.72 0.61
N CYS A 50 9.29 1.09 0.76
CA CYS A 50 9.75 2.40 0.33
C CYS A 50 9.78 2.44 -1.21
N PRO A 51 9.27 3.50 -1.88
CA PRO A 51 9.29 3.60 -3.33
C PRO A 51 10.68 3.43 -3.96
N THR A 52 11.74 3.84 -3.25
CA THR A 52 13.14 3.68 -3.72
C THR A 52 13.58 2.22 -3.83
N GLU A 53 12.93 1.30 -3.12
CA GLU A 53 13.24 -0.14 -3.20
C GLU A 53 12.75 -0.75 -4.52
N ILE A 54 11.69 -0.19 -5.11
CA ILE A 54 11.12 -0.65 -6.38
C ILE A 54 11.64 0.18 -7.56
N PHE A 55 11.59 1.52 -7.44
CA PHE A 55 11.88 2.44 -8.53
C PHE A 55 13.30 3.03 -8.50
N GLY A 56 14.09 2.76 -7.44
CA GLY A 56 15.44 3.27 -7.28
C GLY A 56 15.49 4.80 -7.21
N VAL A 57 16.49 5.39 -7.87
CA VAL A 57 16.71 6.86 -7.90
C VAL A 57 15.66 7.63 -8.73
N ARG A 58 14.69 6.94 -9.36
CA ARG A 58 13.67 7.57 -10.21
C ARG A 58 12.59 8.30 -9.41
N VAL A 59 12.41 7.91 -8.16
CA VAL A 59 11.51 8.54 -7.22
C VAL A 59 12.28 9.56 -6.39
N ASN A 60 11.83 10.82 -6.44
CA ASN A 60 12.23 11.81 -5.44
C ASN A 60 11.70 11.35 -4.08
N ASN A 61 12.45 11.64 -3.01
CA ASN A 61 12.14 11.31 -1.60
C ASN A 61 10.73 11.76 -1.18
N SER A 62 9.72 11.03 -1.60
CA SER A 62 8.33 11.26 -1.28
C SER A 62 8.03 10.58 0.05
N PRO A 63 7.26 11.20 0.97
CA PRO A 63 6.88 10.61 2.27
C PRO A 63 5.85 9.47 2.12
N ASN A 64 5.88 8.80 0.97
CA ASN A 64 4.85 7.89 0.52
C ASN A 64 5.33 6.47 0.70
N TRP A 65 4.44 5.61 1.17
CA TRP A 65 4.69 4.18 1.25
C TRP A 65 3.95 3.46 0.15
N LEU A 66 4.53 2.39 -0.39
CA LEU A 66 3.84 1.47 -1.28
C LEU A 66 3.09 0.42 -0.47
N LEU A 67 1.82 0.21 -0.79
CA LEU A 67 0.92 -0.69 -0.05
C LEU A 67 0.51 -1.93 -0.87
N GLY A 68 0.83 -1.93 -2.16
CA GLY A 68 0.49 -3.00 -3.08
C GLY A 68 0.85 -2.64 -4.53
N ASP A 69 0.62 -3.59 -5.44
CA ASP A 69 0.78 -3.40 -6.88
C ASP A 69 -0.24 -4.20 -7.69
N ASP A 70 -0.37 -3.89 -8.96
CA ASP A 70 -1.33 -4.53 -9.86
C ASP A 70 -0.75 -5.66 -10.71
N GLY A 71 0.52 -6.03 -10.49
CA GLY A 71 1.25 -6.98 -11.32
C GLY A 71 1.58 -6.49 -12.74
N MET A 72 1.19 -5.26 -13.10
CA MET A 72 1.35 -4.66 -14.43
C MET A 72 2.24 -3.40 -14.41
N GLY A 73 2.89 -3.13 -13.27
CA GLY A 73 3.86 -2.05 -13.11
C GLY A 73 3.33 -0.82 -12.40
N TYR A 74 2.06 -0.80 -11.97
CA TYR A 74 1.49 0.26 -11.15
C TYR A 74 1.46 -0.16 -9.69
N CYS A 75 1.91 0.73 -8.80
CA CYS A 75 1.94 0.47 -7.37
C CYS A 75 1.00 1.43 -6.63
N LEU A 76 0.12 0.87 -5.79
CA LEU A 76 -0.64 1.66 -4.83
C LEU A 76 0.33 2.29 -3.83
N GLY A 77 0.20 3.59 -3.60
CA GLY A 77 0.91 4.27 -2.54
C GLY A 77 0.00 5.09 -1.63
N TYR A 78 0.58 5.53 -0.52
CA TYR A 78 -0.08 6.39 0.45
C TYR A 78 0.89 7.44 1.01
N ASP A 79 0.52 8.71 0.89
CA ASP A 79 1.23 9.83 1.49
C ASP A 79 0.78 10.01 2.94
N THR A 80 1.66 9.67 3.89
CA THR A 80 1.36 9.78 5.34
C THR A 80 1.27 11.21 5.84
N THR A 81 1.86 12.17 5.12
CA THR A 81 1.82 13.60 5.49
C THR A 81 0.51 14.23 5.07
N ARG A 82 0.02 13.89 3.86
CA ARG A 82 -1.23 14.43 3.29
C ARG A 82 -2.45 13.53 3.53
N GLN A 83 -2.22 12.33 4.03
CA GLN A 83 -3.22 11.29 4.26
C GLN A 83 -4.05 10.98 3.02
N VAL A 84 -3.38 10.83 1.87
CA VAL A 84 -4.02 10.59 0.58
C VAL A 84 -3.42 9.37 -0.11
N TYR A 85 -4.31 8.57 -0.70
CA TYR A 85 -3.93 7.50 -1.61
C TYR A 85 -3.47 8.06 -2.95
N GLY A 86 -2.79 7.22 -3.71
CA GLY A 86 -2.38 7.53 -5.06
C GLY A 86 -1.70 6.34 -5.67
N GLU A 87 -1.22 6.53 -6.88
CA GLU A 87 -0.57 5.48 -7.65
C GLU A 87 0.79 5.95 -8.14
N TYR A 88 1.74 5.02 -8.12
CA TYR A 88 2.99 5.14 -8.85
C TYR A 88 2.84 4.43 -10.20
N SER A 89 3.14 5.14 -11.28
CA SER A 89 3.32 4.55 -12.59
C SER A 89 4.59 3.69 -12.67
N GLU A 90 4.72 2.89 -13.74
CA GLU A 90 5.91 2.08 -14.04
C GLU A 90 7.22 2.89 -14.08
N SER A 91 7.12 4.20 -14.34
CA SER A 91 8.27 5.11 -14.39
C SER A 91 8.68 5.66 -13.02
N GLY A 92 7.87 5.42 -11.98
CA GLY A 92 8.01 6.00 -10.64
C GLY A 92 7.34 7.36 -10.47
N GLY A 93 6.54 7.82 -11.45
CA GLY A 93 5.73 9.03 -11.31
C GLY A 93 4.56 8.82 -10.36
N TRP A 94 4.43 9.67 -9.34
CA TRP A 94 3.36 9.67 -8.35
C TRP A 94 2.18 10.53 -8.78
N GLU A 95 0.97 9.98 -8.71
CA GLU A 95 -0.29 10.69 -8.91
C GLU A 95 -1.23 10.46 -7.72
N PRO A 96 -1.57 11.50 -6.93
CA PRO A 96 -2.51 11.36 -5.83
C PRO A 96 -3.93 11.15 -6.36
N TRP A 97 -4.67 10.24 -5.74
CA TRP A 97 -6.08 10.04 -6.01
C TRP A 97 -6.95 11.15 -5.40
N PRO A 98 -8.20 11.32 -5.87
CA PRO A 98 -9.17 12.16 -5.18
C PRO A 98 -9.32 11.72 -3.72
N SER A 99 -9.43 12.65 -2.79
CA SER A 99 -9.53 12.36 -1.35
C SER A 99 -10.78 11.53 -0.95
N SER A 100 -11.72 11.35 -1.88
CA SER A 100 -12.88 10.47 -1.71
C SER A 100 -12.56 8.99 -1.91
N GLU A 101 -11.38 8.66 -2.44
CA GLU A 101 -10.95 7.29 -2.72
C GLU A 101 -10.06 6.78 -1.59
N GLY A 102 -10.42 5.61 -1.05
CA GLY A 102 -9.68 4.91 0.00
C GLY A 102 -9.03 3.64 -0.52
N PHE A 103 -8.50 2.81 0.40
CA PHE A 103 -7.84 1.55 0.06
C PHE A 103 -8.71 0.63 -0.81
N GLU A 104 -10.01 0.57 -0.53
CA GLU A 104 -10.97 -0.26 -1.27
C GLU A 104 -11.11 0.12 -2.75
N ALA A 105 -10.71 1.33 -3.16
CA ALA A 105 -10.74 1.71 -4.57
C ALA A 105 -9.69 0.93 -5.38
N PHE A 106 -8.55 0.59 -4.77
CA PHE A 106 -7.51 -0.24 -5.37
C PHE A 106 -7.97 -1.69 -5.59
N LEU A 107 -8.86 -2.18 -4.73
CA LEU A 107 -9.35 -3.56 -4.74
C LEU A 107 -10.54 -3.80 -5.68
N LYS A 108 -10.95 -2.80 -6.46
CA LYS A 108 -11.97 -2.93 -7.50
C LYS A 108 -11.34 -3.35 -8.83
#